data_AF-A0A7V3NBN1-F1
#
_entry.id   AF-A0A7V3NBN1-F1
#
_cell.length_a   1.000
_cell.length_b   1.000
_cell.length_c   1.000
_cell.angle_alpha   90.00
_cell.angle_beta   90.00
_cell.angle_gamma   90.00
#
_symmetry.space_group_name_H-M   'P 1'
#
loop_
_entity.id
_entity.type
_entity.pdbx_description
1 polymer ?
#
loop_
_entity_poly.entity_id
_entity_poly.type
_entity_poly.pdbx_seq_one_letter_code
_entity_poly.pdbx_strand_id
1 'polypeptide(L)'
;MAAAVMLVILRLGLGFHFLYEGLWKIKHADTFSAAPFLSEAKGPVAPLFYAMLPDLDGRQRLGVTFDSGRPQLAVEADAQGNPLFEERKDPSGKVLGRWPKYKLSAYLDAWGDFAQQTKAFYQASDDQAKKIDALLERYASSAREYVAEHADQILAHFESRQRFENSRGRNLALYQRQRDWDRERELRREVNGWLAELEALGRQFQQAVWNVLDPEQKARGPAVAPWNPLHWSRLELLNFAVTYGLTAIGLCLILGLFARLAALGGAAFMAFVVMTQPAWPGLYPPDPPVVGHALLVNKDFVEMLALMVIATTASGRWAGLDFFVHRLWRGCCRKPAPPAPKNP
;
A
#
# COMPACT_ATOMS: atom_id res chain seq x y z
N MET A 1 -29.35 18.21 -28.40
CA MET A 1 -28.11 17.55 -28.86
C MET A 1 -26.88 18.01 -28.10
N ALA A 2 -26.63 19.32 -27.94
CA ALA A 2 -25.46 19.85 -27.22
C ALA A 2 -25.24 19.26 -25.81
N ALA A 3 -26.27 19.19 -24.96
CA ALA A 3 -26.15 18.62 -23.62
C ALA A 3 -25.71 17.14 -23.61
N ALA A 4 -26.21 16.34 -24.55
CA ALA A 4 -25.82 14.93 -24.68
C ALA A 4 -24.36 14.81 -25.13
N VAL A 5 -23.91 15.65 -26.06
CA VAL A 5 -22.51 15.71 -26.52
C VAL A 5 -21.59 16.10 -25.35
N MET A 6 -21.94 17.13 -24.58
CA MET A 6 -21.15 17.54 -23.41
C MET A 6 -21.06 16.45 -22.35
N LEU A 7 -22.14 15.70 -22.11
CA LEU A 7 -22.13 14.57 -21.18
C LEU A 7 -21.25 13.40 -21.67
N VAL A 8 -21.21 13.16 -22.99
CA VAL A 8 -20.28 12.19 -23.57
C VAL A 8 -18.83 12.66 -23.43
N ILE A 9 -18.55 13.93 -23.71
CA ILE A 9 -17.21 14.51 -23.53
C ILE A 9 -16.77 14.40 -22.07
N LEU A 10 -17.63 14.75 -21.12
CA LEU A 10 -17.36 14.62 -19.69
C LEU A 10 -17.08 13.15 -19.31
N ARG A 11 -17.91 12.22 -19.79
CA ARG A 11 -17.73 10.78 -19.57
C ARG A 11 -16.37 10.30 -20.07
N LEU A 12 -15.99 10.69 -21.29
CA LEU A 12 -14.71 10.32 -21.89
C LEU A 12 -13.54 10.95 -21.13
N GLY A 13 -13.63 12.23 -20.76
CA GLY A 13 -12.60 12.94 -19.98
C GLY A 13 -12.33 12.28 -18.63
N LEU A 14 -13.40 11.98 -17.87
CA LEU A 14 -13.30 11.22 -16.62
C LEU A 14 -12.72 9.82 -16.85
N GLY A 15 -13.19 9.13 -17.91
CA GLY A 15 -12.70 7.81 -18.26
C GLY A 15 -11.19 7.79 -18.57
N PHE A 16 -10.70 8.77 -19.32
CA PHE A 16 -9.27 8.92 -19.59
C PHE A 16 -8.47 9.23 -18.32
N HIS A 17 -9.00 10.07 -17.43
CA HIS A 17 -8.34 10.40 -16.17
C HIS A 17 -8.14 9.14 -15.31
N PHE A 18 -9.21 8.40 -15.03
CA PHE A 18 -9.16 7.16 -14.24
C PHE A 18 -8.29 6.08 -14.90
N LEU A 19 -8.38 5.94 -16.23
CA LEU A 19 -7.57 4.97 -16.96
C LEU A 19 -6.08 5.32 -16.87
N TYR A 20 -5.73 6.59 -17.06
CA TYR A 20 -4.34 7.05 -16.97
C TYR A 20 -3.78 6.78 -15.57
N GLU A 21 -4.53 7.13 -14.52
CA GLU A 21 -4.14 6.89 -13.13
C GLU A 21 -3.92 5.40 -12.83
N GLY A 22 -4.78 4.51 -13.35
CA GLY A 22 -4.63 3.06 -13.20
C GLY A 22 -3.42 2.52 -13.98
N LEU A 23 -3.26 2.91 -15.25
CA LEU A 23 -2.14 2.48 -16.09
C LEU A 23 -0.79 2.96 -15.55
N TRP A 24 -0.74 4.18 -15.00
CA TRP A 24 0.46 4.69 -14.35
C TRP A 24 0.84 3.80 -13.16
N LYS A 25 -0.13 3.38 -12.33
CA LYS A 25 0.09 2.48 -11.19
C LYS A 25 0.52 1.07 -11.61
N ILE A 26 -0.03 0.55 -12.70
CA ILE A 26 0.40 -0.74 -13.27
C ILE A 26 1.87 -0.67 -13.72
N LYS A 27 2.25 0.42 -14.41
CA LYS A 27 3.62 0.61 -14.91
C LYS A 27 4.64 0.80 -13.77
N HIS A 28 4.20 1.33 -12.63
CA HIS A 28 5.03 1.63 -11.47
C HIS A 28 4.66 0.71 -10.29
N ALA A 29 4.28 -0.54 -10.55
CA ALA A 29 3.84 -1.47 -9.52
C ALA A 29 4.92 -1.78 -8.46
N ASP A 30 6.19 -1.57 -8.81
CA ASP A 30 7.37 -1.71 -7.94
C ASP A 30 7.57 -0.53 -6.98
N THR A 31 7.03 0.65 -7.30
CA THR A 31 7.24 1.89 -6.54
C THR A 31 5.94 2.47 -5.97
N PHE A 32 4.80 2.14 -6.55
CA PHE A 32 3.50 2.62 -6.11
C PHE A 32 3.07 1.98 -4.78
N SER A 33 2.62 2.82 -3.85
CA SER A 33 1.97 2.39 -2.63
C SER A 33 0.93 3.43 -2.20
N ALA A 34 -0.22 2.97 -1.71
CA ALA A 34 -1.23 3.82 -1.09
C ALA A 34 -0.81 4.28 0.32
N ALA A 35 0.29 3.75 0.88
CA ALA A 35 0.69 4.02 2.25
C ALA A 35 0.93 5.51 2.57
N PRO A 36 1.67 6.29 1.75
CA PRO A 36 1.86 7.71 1.98
C PRO A 36 0.52 8.46 2.03
N PHE A 37 -0.37 8.18 1.07
CA PHE A 37 -1.69 8.82 0.98
C PHE A 37 -2.54 8.58 2.23
N LEU A 38 -2.61 7.33 2.69
CA LEU A 38 -3.35 6.96 3.90
C LEU A 38 -2.70 7.49 5.18
N SER A 39 -1.37 7.54 5.24
CA SER A 39 -0.65 8.02 6.42
C SER A 39 -0.86 9.52 6.64
N GLU A 40 -1.17 10.26 5.57
CA GLU A 40 -1.48 11.68 5.60
C GLU A 40 -2.98 11.99 5.75
N ALA A 41 -3.81 10.98 6.01
CA ALA A 41 -5.24 11.18 6.23
C ALA A 41 -5.51 12.20 7.34
N LYS A 42 -6.54 13.05 7.16
CA LYS A 42 -6.91 14.12 8.09
C LYS A 42 -8.40 14.16 8.38
N GLY A 43 -8.74 14.79 9.50
CA GLY A 43 -10.12 14.91 9.96
C GLY A 43 -10.56 13.75 10.86
N PRO A 44 -11.86 13.68 11.20
CA PRO A 44 -12.38 12.79 12.24
C PRO A 44 -12.28 11.30 11.90
N VAL A 45 -12.20 10.98 10.61
CA VAL A 45 -12.11 9.60 10.10
C VAL A 45 -10.66 9.15 9.86
N ALA A 46 -9.65 9.99 10.10
CA ALA A 46 -8.23 9.64 9.93
C ALA A 46 -7.82 8.32 10.62
N PRO A 47 -8.28 8.00 11.86
CA PRO A 47 -7.94 6.74 12.51
C PRO A 47 -8.35 5.49 11.72
N LEU A 48 -9.45 5.56 10.95
CA LEU A 48 -9.91 4.45 10.11
C LEU A 48 -8.89 4.14 9.00
N PHE A 49 -8.29 5.17 8.39
CA PHE A 49 -7.29 5.01 7.34
C PHE A 49 -5.95 4.57 7.90
N TYR A 50 -5.56 5.07 9.08
CA TYR A 50 -4.36 4.60 9.77
C TYR A 50 -4.44 3.11 10.13
N ALA A 51 -5.62 2.61 10.49
CA ALA A 51 -5.86 1.19 10.77
C ALA A 51 -5.72 0.27 9.54
N MET A 52 -5.70 0.83 8.33
CA MET A 52 -5.43 0.09 7.09
C MET A 52 -3.94 -0.12 6.85
N LEU A 53 -3.08 0.67 7.50
CA LEU A 53 -1.64 0.59 7.34
C LEU A 53 -1.05 -0.46 8.28
N PRO A 54 -0.33 -1.46 7.74
CA PRO A 54 0.41 -2.38 8.57
C PRO A 54 1.57 -1.62 9.22
N ASP A 55 1.67 -1.73 10.54
CA ASP A 55 2.85 -1.29 11.29
C ASP A 55 3.33 0.13 10.94
N LEU A 56 2.40 1.10 11.03
CA LEU A 56 2.62 2.52 10.72
C LEU A 56 3.80 3.11 11.52
N ASP A 57 3.98 2.65 12.76
CA ASP A 57 5.05 3.09 13.66
C ASP A 57 6.31 2.21 13.60
N GLY A 58 6.37 1.22 12.70
CA GLY A 58 7.53 0.33 12.52
C GLY A 58 7.83 -0.60 13.70
N ARG A 59 6.94 -0.66 14.70
CA ARG A 59 7.11 -1.43 15.93
C ARG A 59 7.30 -2.93 15.65
N GLN A 60 6.45 -3.51 14.80
CA GLN A 60 6.51 -4.94 14.49
C GLN A 60 7.75 -5.26 13.66
N ARG A 61 8.07 -4.44 12.66
CA ARG A 61 9.24 -4.63 11.78
C ARG A 61 10.57 -4.49 12.51
N LEU A 62 10.66 -3.57 13.48
CA LEU A 62 11.81 -3.42 14.36
C LEU A 62 11.83 -4.42 15.53
N GLY A 63 10.78 -5.23 15.69
CA GLY A 63 10.68 -6.20 16.78
C GLY A 63 10.55 -5.57 18.16
N VAL A 64 9.92 -4.39 18.28
CA VAL A 64 9.80 -3.66 19.54
C VAL A 64 8.62 -4.19 20.36
N THR A 65 8.95 -4.66 21.56
CA THR A 65 8.04 -5.14 22.59
C THR A 65 7.99 -4.15 23.75
N PHE A 66 6.97 -4.26 24.60
CA PHE A 66 6.85 -3.43 25.79
C PHE A 66 6.74 -4.34 26.99
N ASP A 67 7.69 -4.23 27.90
CA ASP A 67 7.70 -4.94 29.18
C ASP A 67 7.58 -3.90 30.30
N SER A 68 6.57 -4.07 31.14
CA SER A 68 6.28 -3.14 32.25
C SER A 68 6.20 -1.67 31.81
N GLY A 69 5.72 -1.44 30.58
CA GLY A 69 5.57 -0.11 29.98
C GLY A 69 6.85 0.48 29.36
N ARG A 70 8.00 -0.21 29.40
CA ARG A 70 9.25 0.22 28.76
C ARG A 70 9.46 -0.50 27.42
N PRO A 71 9.87 0.20 26.36
CA PRO A 71 10.19 -0.46 25.10
C PRO A 71 11.44 -1.32 25.25
N GLN A 72 11.42 -2.50 24.64
CA GLN A 72 12.55 -3.43 24.52
C GLN A 72 12.55 -4.06 23.14
N LEU A 73 13.74 -4.32 22.58
CA LEU A 73 13.88 -5.05 21.33
C LEU A 73 13.76 -6.55 21.58
N ALA A 74 12.99 -7.25 20.76
CA ALA A 74 12.79 -8.68 20.89
C ALA A 74 14.08 -9.44 20.54
N VAL A 75 14.58 -10.20 21.52
CA VAL A 75 15.79 -11.03 21.38
C VAL A 75 15.38 -12.51 21.33
N GLU A 76 16.07 -13.29 20.51
CA GLU A 76 15.98 -14.76 20.54
C GLU A 76 16.45 -15.28 21.90
N ALA A 77 15.79 -16.32 22.39
CA ALA A 77 16.13 -16.95 23.66
C ALA A 77 16.42 -18.44 23.46
N ASP A 78 17.29 -19.01 24.29
CA ASP A 78 17.50 -20.46 24.35
C ASP A 78 16.28 -21.19 24.92
N ALA A 79 16.34 -22.53 24.98
CA ALA A 79 15.25 -23.36 25.51
C ALA A 79 14.94 -23.09 27.00
N GLN A 80 15.87 -22.42 27.70
CA GLN A 80 15.82 -22.06 29.10
C GLN A 80 15.36 -20.60 29.32
N GLY A 81 15.13 -19.84 28.24
CA GLY A 81 14.69 -18.45 28.28
C GLY A 81 15.80 -17.41 28.41
N ASN A 82 17.08 -17.78 28.30
CA ASN A 82 18.19 -16.83 28.34
C ASN A 82 18.37 -16.15 26.96
N PRO A 83 18.66 -14.85 26.92
CA PRO A 83 18.87 -14.13 25.66
C PRO A 83 20.12 -14.65 24.95
N LEU A 84 19.98 -14.94 23.66
CA LEU A 84 21.08 -15.30 22.78
C LEU A 84 21.84 -14.06 22.33
N PHE A 85 23.13 -14.24 22.05
CA PHE A 85 24.01 -13.17 21.58
C PHE A 85 24.72 -13.61 20.30
N GLU A 86 24.97 -12.64 19.41
CA GLU A 86 25.85 -12.78 18.26
C GLU A 86 27.16 -12.07 18.52
N GLU A 87 28.23 -12.61 17.94
CA GLU A 87 29.58 -12.07 18.03
C GLU A 87 30.17 -11.92 16.63
N ARG A 88 30.67 -10.72 16.31
CA ARG A 88 31.53 -10.53 15.14
C ARG A 88 32.95 -10.87 15.54
N LYS A 89 33.60 -11.74 14.76
CA LYS A 89 35.01 -12.11 14.94
C LYS A 89 35.82 -11.70 13.72
N ASP A 90 37.06 -11.31 13.93
CA ASP A 90 38.00 -11.07 12.84
C ASP A 90 38.55 -12.43 12.28
N PRO A 91 39.32 -12.41 11.16
CA PRO A 91 39.91 -13.63 10.62
C PRO A 91 40.87 -14.37 11.58
N SER A 92 41.35 -13.70 12.64
CA SER A 92 42.19 -14.29 13.68
C SER A 92 41.40 -14.88 14.86
N GLY A 93 40.06 -14.77 14.84
CA GLY A 93 39.16 -15.26 15.87
C GLY A 93 38.90 -14.27 17.02
N LYS A 94 39.43 -13.05 16.96
CA LYS A 94 39.21 -12.01 17.97
C LYS A 94 37.81 -11.44 17.86
N VAL A 95 37.08 -11.39 18.97
CA VAL A 95 35.74 -10.76 19.04
C VAL A 95 35.88 -9.25 18.87
N LEU A 96 35.27 -8.72 17.81
CA LEU A 96 35.19 -7.30 17.48
C LEU A 96 33.95 -6.64 18.08
N GLY A 97 32.88 -7.40 18.30
CA GLY A 97 31.65 -6.90 18.91
C GLY A 97 30.72 -8.04 19.33
N ARG A 98 29.88 -7.80 20.33
CA ARG A 98 28.88 -8.74 20.84
C ARG A 98 27.57 -7.99 21.09
N TRP A 99 26.47 -8.50 20.54
CA TRP A 99 25.14 -7.89 20.68
C TRP A 99 24.05 -8.96 20.85
N PRO A 100 22.88 -8.60 21.38
CA PRO A 100 21.75 -9.51 21.47
C PRO A 100 21.32 -9.99 20.07
N LYS A 101 20.92 -11.25 19.96
CA LYS A 101 20.42 -11.82 18.72
C LYS A 101 18.98 -11.38 18.49
N TYR A 102 18.78 -10.19 17.93
CA TYR A 102 17.45 -9.64 17.66
C TYR A 102 16.64 -10.53 16.71
N LYS A 103 15.34 -10.70 16.99
CA LYS A 103 14.46 -11.59 16.23
C LYS A 103 14.18 -11.10 14.82
N LEU A 104 13.83 -9.83 14.66
CA LEU A 104 13.51 -9.17 13.37
C LEU A 104 12.65 -10.04 12.43
N SER A 105 11.65 -10.73 12.98
CA SER A 105 10.91 -11.80 12.29
C SER A 105 10.27 -11.32 10.99
N ALA A 106 9.75 -10.09 10.95
CA ALA A 106 9.16 -9.50 9.74
C ALA A 106 10.11 -9.49 8.53
N TYR A 107 11.42 -9.36 8.75
CA TYR A 107 12.43 -9.38 7.68
C TYR A 107 13.04 -10.77 7.52
N LEU A 108 13.47 -11.41 8.61
CA LEU A 108 14.22 -12.65 8.54
C LEU A 108 13.36 -13.83 8.07
N ASP A 109 12.08 -13.88 8.46
CA ASP A 109 11.15 -14.90 7.98
C ASP A 109 10.90 -14.70 6.48
N ALA A 110 10.66 -13.45 6.05
CA ALA A 110 10.45 -13.12 4.64
C ALA A 110 11.68 -13.43 3.76
N TRP A 111 12.90 -13.19 4.28
CA TRP A 111 14.15 -13.53 3.58
C TRP A 111 14.38 -15.03 3.53
N GLY A 112 14.03 -15.76 4.60
CA GLY A 112 14.07 -17.21 4.65
C GLY A 112 13.10 -17.84 3.64
N ASP A 113 11.85 -17.37 3.61
CA ASP A 113 10.83 -17.81 2.66
C ASP A 113 11.26 -17.55 1.22
N PHE A 114 11.80 -16.36 0.94
CA PHE A 114 12.36 -16.03 -0.38
C PHE A 114 13.51 -16.97 -0.78
N ALA A 115 14.42 -17.27 0.14
CA ALA A 115 15.53 -18.20 -0.11
C ALA A 115 15.02 -19.61 -0.44
N GLN A 116 14.06 -20.13 0.33
CA GLN A 116 13.47 -21.45 0.09
C GLN A 116 12.68 -21.49 -1.22
N GLN A 117 11.87 -20.48 -1.49
CA GLN A 117 11.12 -20.36 -2.74
C GLN A 117 12.06 -20.32 -3.95
N THR A 118 13.16 -19.57 -3.86
CA THR A 118 14.17 -19.47 -4.92
C THR A 118 14.79 -20.84 -5.20
N LYS A 119 15.23 -21.56 -4.16
CA LYS A 119 15.82 -22.91 -4.30
C LYS A 119 14.85 -23.87 -4.98
N ALA A 120 13.58 -23.86 -4.56
CA ALA A 120 12.54 -24.72 -5.12
C ALA A 120 12.23 -24.36 -6.58
N PHE A 121 12.08 -23.07 -6.89
CA PHE A 121 11.69 -22.59 -8.22
C PHE A 121 12.79 -22.83 -9.27
N TYR A 122 14.05 -22.53 -8.94
CA TYR A 122 15.16 -22.69 -9.88
C TYR A 122 15.81 -24.08 -9.83
N GLN A 123 15.34 -24.98 -8.96
CA GLN A 123 15.94 -26.28 -8.70
C GLN A 123 17.44 -26.15 -8.41
N ALA A 124 17.76 -25.32 -7.42
CA ALA A 124 19.13 -24.97 -7.09
C ALA A 124 19.96 -26.22 -6.76
N SER A 125 21.19 -26.28 -7.27
CA SER A 125 22.14 -27.35 -6.91
C SER A 125 22.52 -27.27 -5.43
N ASP A 126 23.08 -28.36 -4.87
CA ASP A 126 23.53 -28.38 -3.47
C ASP A 126 24.54 -27.26 -3.16
N ASP A 127 25.41 -26.94 -4.10
CA ASP A 127 26.38 -25.84 -3.97
C ASP A 127 25.70 -24.46 -4.02
N GLN A 128 24.71 -24.29 -4.89
CA GLN A 128 23.91 -23.05 -4.93
C GLN A 128 23.09 -22.88 -3.65
N ALA A 129 22.47 -23.96 -3.16
CA ALA A 129 21.69 -23.95 -1.93
C ALA A 129 22.55 -23.54 -0.73
N LYS A 130 23.75 -24.11 -0.58
CA LYS A 130 24.71 -23.73 0.47
C LYS A 130 25.14 -22.26 0.36
N LYS A 131 25.37 -21.75 -0.85
CA LYS A 131 25.71 -20.34 -1.07
C LYS A 131 24.55 -19.41 -0.68
N ILE A 132 23.31 -19.79 -1.02
CA ILE A 132 22.12 -19.02 -0.65
C ILE A 132 21.93 -19.00 0.87
N ASP A 133 22.12 -20.13 1.57
CA ASP A 133 22.04 -20.19 3.03
C ASP A 133 23.12 -19.34 3.71
N ALA A 134 24.36 -19.41 3.23
CA ALA A 134 25.44 -18.57 3.73
C ALA A 134 25.18 -17.07 3.49
N LEU A 135 24.54 -16.71 2.38
CA LEU A 135 24.10 -15.33 2.13
C LEU A 135 23.01 -14.92 3.11
N LEU A 136 22.00 -15.77 3.35
CA LEU A 136 20.92 -15.48 4.29
C LEU A 136 21.48 -15.21 5.69
N GLU A 137 22.36 -16.08 6.19
CA GLU A 137 23.01 -15.91 7.50
C GLU A 137 23.82 -14.61 7.57
N ARG A 138 24.62 -14.32 6.54
CA ARG A 138 25.44 -13.11 6.47
C ARG A 138 24.57 -11.84 6.53
N TYR A 139 23.53 -11.76 5.71
CA TYR A 139 22.65 -10.59 5.67
C TYR A 139 21.79 -10.48 6.94
N ALA A 140 21.35 -11.60 7.53
CA ALA A 140 20.66 -11.62 8.81
C ALA A 140 21.54 -11.04 9.94
N SER A 141 22.80 -11.45 10.02
CA SER A 141 23.75 -10.87 10.98
C SER A 141 24.02 -9.40 10.71
N SER A 142 24.15 -8.96 9.45
CA SER A 142 24.28 -7.53 9.13
C SER A 142 23.06 -6.71 9.55
N ALA A 143 21.84 -7.25 9.39
CA ALA A 143 20.62 -6.58 9.82
C ALA A 143 20.52 -6.48 11.35
N ARG A 144 20.88 -7.55 12.07
CA ARG A 144 20.93 -7.55 13.54
C ARG A 144 21.96 -6.57 14.07
N GLU A 145 23.13 -6.50 13.43
CA GLU A 145 24.17 -5.54 13.78
C GLU A 145 23.74 -4.10 13.56
N TYR A 146 23.11 -3.81 12.41
CA TYR A 146 22.54 -2.48 12.15
C TYR A 146 21.55 -2.06 13.25
N VAL A 147 20.65 -2.97 13.65
CA VAL A 147 19.72 -2.71 14.76
C VAL A 147 20.46 -2.57 16.10
N ALA A 148 21.54 -3.31 16.32
CA ALA A 148 22.38 -3.17 17.51
C ALA A 148 23.03 -1.78 17.60
N GLU A 149 23.59 -1.28 16.50
CA GLU A 149 24.22 0.05 16.42
C GLU A 149 23.23 1.19 16.70
N HIS A 150 21.94 0.98 16.39
CA HIS A 150 20.89 1.98 16.55
C HIS A 150 19.95 1.67 17.73
N ALA A 151 20.23 0.64 18.54
CA ALA A 151 19.31 0.13 19.55
C ALA A 151 18.88 1.21 20.54
N ASP A 152 19.83 1.99 21.06
CA ASP A 152 19.54 3.07 22.01
C ASP A 152 18.65 4.16 21.40
N GLN A 153 18.86 4.49 20.12
CA GLN A 153 18.07 5.49 19.40
C GLN A 153 16.65 4.99 19.15
N ILE A 154 16.51 3.73 18.73
CA ILE A 154 15.23 3.07 18.51
C ILE A 154 14.43 3.04 19.81
N LEU A 155 15.04 2.60 20.91
CA LEU A 155 14.37 2.54 22.21
C LEU A 155 13.97 3.94 22.72
N ALA A 156 14.87 4.92 22.63
CA ALA A 156 14.59 6.31 23.01
C ALA A 156 13.45 6.91 22.16
N HIS A 157 13.38 6.55 20.88
CA HIS A 157 12.28 6.93 20.00
C HIS A 157 10.94 6.39 20.50
N PHE A 158 10.84 5.08 20.79
CA PHE A 158 9.59 4.48 21.27
C PHE A 158 9.17 4.99 22.65
N GLU A 159 10.11 5.37 23.51
CA GLU A 159 9.78 6.09 24.74
C GLU A 159 9.22 7.49 24.46
N SER A 160 9.85 8.24 23.54
CA SER A 160 9.38 9.56 23.12
C SER A 160 7.99 9.49 22.50
N ARG A 161 7.74 8.45 21.70
CA ARG A 161 6.45 8.12 21.11
C ARG A 161 5.37 7.90 22.16
N GLN A 162 5.65 7.06 23.16
CA GLN A 162 4.72 6.80 24.26
C GLN A 162 4.40 8.08 25.07
N ARG A 163 5.42 8.92 25.33
CA ARG A 163 5.21 10.23 26.00
C ARG A 163 4.36 11.18 25.14
N PHE A 164 4.60 11.20 23.84
CA PHE A 164 3.82 12.00 22.89
C PHE A 164 2.35 11.54 22.83
N GLU A 165 2.09 10.24 22.70
CA GLU A 165 0.72 9.69 22.69
C GLU A 165 -0.05 10.04 23.97
N ASN A 166 0.61 9.97 25.14
CA ASN A 166 0.00 10.33 26.43
C ASN A 166 -0.30 11.83 26.59
N SER A 167 0.35 12.70 25.81
CA SER A 167 0.23 14.17 25.92
C SER A 167 -0.59 14.79 24.78
N ARG A 168 -0.64 14.13 23.62
CA ARG A 168 -1.38 14.57 22.44
C ARG A 168 -2.86 14.74 22.72
N GLY A 169 -3.48 15.75 22.10
CA GLY A 169 -4.93 15.98 22.20
C GLY A 169 -5.41 16.62 23.51
N ARG A 170 -4.52 16.89 24.48
CA ARG A 170 -4.87 17.63 25.72
C ARG A 170 -5.21 19.10 25.46
N ASN A 171 -4.65 19.69 24.41
CA ASN A 171 -4.92 21.07 23.99
C ASN A 171 -5.34 21.10 22.51
N LEU A 172 -6.53 21.61 22.23
CA LEU A 172 -7.15 21.60 20.90
C LEU A 172 -6.89 22.87 20.08
N ALA A 173 -6.07 23.81 20.57
CA ALA A 173 -5.71 25.03 19.86
C ALA A 173 -5.05 24.74 18.50
N LEU A 174 -5.30 25.60 17.50
CA LEU A 174 -4.85 25.36 16.11
C LEU A 174 -3.33 25.18 15.99
N TYR A 175 -2.54 26.05 16.63
CA TYR A 175 -1.08 25.93 16.64
C TYR A 175 -0.60 24.64 17.33
N GLN A 176 -1.35 24.14 18.32
CA GLN A 176 -1.01 22.87 18.97
C GLN A 176 -1.25 21.69 18.03
N ARG A 177 -2.36 21.69 17.28
CA ARG A 177 -2.64 20.66 16.26
C ARG A 177 -1.55 20.59 15.20
N GLN A 178 -1.04 21.75 14.79
CA GLN A 178 0.11 21.82 13.88
C GLN A 178 1.36 21.18 14.48
N ARG A 179 1.71 21.54 15.72
CA ARG A 179 2.88 20.97 16.41
C ARG A 179 2.74 19.47 16.63
N ASP A 180 1.56 19.00 17.03
CA ASP A 180 1.28 17.58 17.21
C ASP A 180 1.42 16.83 15.87
N TRP A 181 0.95 17.42 14.77
CA TRP A 181 1.12 16.86 13.43
C TRP A 181 2.58 16.85 12.97
N ASP A 182 3.31 17.94 13.17
CA ASP A 182 4.71 18.04 12.77
C ASP A 182 5.56 17.04 13.57
N ARG A 183 5.29 16.87 14.87
CA ARG A 183 5.94 15.85 15.70
C ARG A 183 5.58 14.43 15.27
N GLU A 184 4.31 14.18 14.91
CA GLU A 184 3.88 12.90 14.34
C GLU A 184 4.67 12.55 13.08
N ARG A 185 4.85 13.50 12.16
CA ARG A 185 5.64 13.29 10.93
C ARG A 185 7.11 13.09 11.22
N GLU A 186 7.67 13.84 12.16
CA GLU A 186 9.07 13.68 12.57
C GLU A 186 9.32 12.27 13.10
N LEU A 187 8.50 11.80 14.03
CA LEU A 187 8.60 10.44 14.59
C LEU A 187 8.50 9.38 13.48
N ARG A 188 7.56 9.51 12.55
CA ARG A 188 7.44 8.57 11.43
C ARG A 188 8.65 8.61 10.49
N ARG A 189 9.25 9.79 10.26
CA ARG A 189 10.46 9.91 9.43
C ARG A 189 11.66 9.24 10.07
N GLU A 190 11.84 9.38 11.39
CA GLU A 190 12.91 8.71 12.13
C GLU A 190 12.83 7.19 11.93
N VAL A 191 11.65 6.61 12.19
CA VAL A 191 11.42 5.17 12.01
C VAL A 191 11.60 4.73 10.56
N ASN A 192 11.03 5.47 9.61
CA ASN A 192 11.17 5.14 8.20
C ASN A 192 12.63 5.18 7.73
N GLY A 193 13.49 5.98 8.36
CA GLY A 193 14.94 5.96 8.11
C GLY A 193 15.54 4.60 8.42
N TRP A 194 15.31 4.06 9.62
CA TRP A 194 15.81 2.73 10.00
C TRP A 194 15.21 1.60 9.15
N LEU A 195 13.91 1.67 8.88
CA LEU A 195 13.23 0.68 8.04
C LEU A 195 13.75 0.69 6.61
N ALA A 196 14.06 1.86 6.04
CA ALA A 196 14.58 1.97 4.68
C ALA A 196 15.95 1.30 4.53
N GLU A 197 16.81 1.37 5.55
CA GLU A 197 18.11 0.67 5.56
C GLU A 197 17.93 -0.85 5.66
N LEU A 198 17.02 -1.34 6.50
CA LEU A 198 16.68 -2.77 6.58
C LEU A 198 16.08 -3.29 5.25
N GLU A 199 15.22 -2.50 4.61
CA GLU A 199 14.68 -2.81 3.29
C GLU A 199 15.78 -2.80 2.21
N ALA A 200 16.76 -1.90 2.32
CA ALA A 200 17.91 -1.86 1.43
C ALA A 200 18.78 -3.12 1.57
N LEU A 201 19.03 -3.60 2.79
CA LEU A 201 19.69 -4.88 3.04
C LEU A 201 18.92 -6.04 2.40
N GLY A 202 17.60 -6.05 2.51
CA GLY A 202 16.75 -7.07 1.87
C GLY A 202 16.87 -7.07 0.34
N ARG A 203 16.86 -5.90 -0.29
CA ARG A 203 17.08 -5.78 -1.75
C ARG A 203 18.48 -6.24 -2.16
N GLN A 204 19.49 -5.90 -1.38
CA GLN A 204 20.86 -6.37 -1.63
C GLN A 204 20.98 -7.89 -1.49
N PHE A 205 20.31 -8.49 -0.49
CA PHE A 205 20.23 -9.93 -0.33
C PHE A 205 19.58 -10.60 -1.54
N GLN A 206 18.42 -10.11 -1.99
CA GLN A 206 17.74 -10.61 -3.19
C GLN A 206 18.64 -10.53 -4.44
N GLN A 207 19.36 -9.42 -4.60
CA GLN A 207 20.31 -9.25 -5.70
C GLN A 207 21.50 -10.22 -5.59
N ALA A 208 22.02 -10.45 -4.37
CA ALA A 208 23.10 -11.39 -4.13
C ALA A 208 22.68 -12.83 -4.47
N VAL A 209 21.47 -13.22 -4.07
CA VAL A 209 20.86 -14.51 -4.42
C VAL A 209 20.68 -14.64 -5.94
N TRP A 210 20.18 -13.60 -6.61
CA TRP A 210 20.08 -13.57 -8.08
C TRP A 210 21.43 -13.80 -8.76
N ASN A 211 22.52 -13.28 -8.21
CA ASN A 211 23.86 -13.45 -8.77
C ASN A 211 24.42 -14.88 -8.63
N VAL A 212 23.87 -15.71 -7.73
CA VAL A 212 24.25 -17.13 -7.58
C VAL A 212 23.70 -17.99 -8.71
N LEU A 213 22.61 -17.56 -9.36
CA LEU A 213 21.90 -18.32 -10.38
C LEU A 213 22.61 -18.26 -11.75
N ASP A 214 22.52 -19.36 -12.48
CA ASP A 214 23.07 -19.51 -13.83
C ASP A 214 22.20 -18.79 -14.89
N PRO A 215 22.74 -18.46 -16.07
CA PRO A 215 21.99 -17.77 -17.13
C PRO A 215 20.70 -18.51 -17.54
N GLU A 216 20.73 -19.84 -17.59
CA GLU A 216 19.54 -20.66 -17.92
C GLU A 216 18.46 -20.58 -16.84
N GLN A 217 18.86 -20.52 -15.56
CA GLN A 217 17.93 -20.33 -14.45
C GLN A 217 17.31 -18.93 -14.52
N LYS A 218 18.13 -17.89 -14.76
CA LYS A 218 17.66 -16.50 -14.93
C LYS A 218 16.68 -16.34 -16.08
N ALA A 219 16.87 -17.11 -17.17
CA ALA A 219 15.97 -17.10 -18.32
C ALA A 219 14.55 -17.59 -17.99
N ARG A 220 14.35 -18.31 -16.88
CA ARG A 220 13.01 -18.70 -16.40
C ARG A 220 12.20 -17.53 -15.84
N GLY A 221 12.80 -16.35 -15.72
CA GLY A 221 12.18 -15.17 -15.13
C GLY A 221 12.26 -15.17 -13.60
N PRO A 222 11.74 -14.13 -12.93
CA PRO A 222 11.82 -13.96 -11.47
C PRO A 222 10.94 -14.98 -10.73
N ALA A 223 11.44 -15.50 -9.61
CA ALA A 223 10.65 -16.26 -8.65
C ALA A 223 9.65 -15.32 -7.96
N VAL A 224 8.48 -15.13 -8.57
CA VAL A 224 7.38 -14.36 -7.99
C VAL A 224 6.58 -15.22 -7.02
N ALA A 225 6.17 -14.63 -5.89
CA ALA A 225 5.19 -15.25 -5.01
C ALA A 225 3.93 -15.64 -5.81
N PRO A 226 3.31 -16.80 -5.53
CA PRO A 226 2.09 -17.20 -6.21
C PRO A 226 1.01 -16.13 -6.00
N TRP A 227 0.28 -15.81 -7.07
CA TRP A 227 -0.84 -14.86 -7.01
C TRP A 227 -1.95 -15.45 -6.14
N ASN A 228 -1.95 -15.10 -4.86
CA ASN A 228 -2.96 -15.55 -3.90
C ASN A 228 -3.47 -14.37 -3.05
N PRO A 229 -4.60 -13.75 -3.43
CA PRO A 229 -5.15 -12.59 -2.74
C PRO A 229 -5.56 -12.86 -1.28
N LEU A 230 -5.72 -14.13 -0.90
CA LEU A 230 -6.11 -14.51 0.47
C LEU A 230 -4.97 -14.36 1.48
N HIS A 231 -3.72 -14.32 1.03
CA HIS A 231 -2.54 -14.15 1.89
C HIS A 231 -1.91 -12.76 1.79
N TRP A 232 -2.47 -11.88 0.94
CA TRP A 232 -2.00 -10.52 0.82
C TRP A 232 -2.24 -9.73 2.11
N SER A 233 -1.29 -8.87 2.42
CA SER A 233 -1.47 -7.84 3.43
C SER A 233 -2.62 -6.89 3.03
N ARG A 234 -3.20 -6.21 4.02
CA ARG A 234 -4.27 -5.22 3.76
C ARG A 234 -3.81 -4.13 2.78
N LEU A 235 -2.55 -3.73 2.86
CA LEU A 235 -1.97 -2.71 2.00
C LEU A 235 -1.80 -3.23 0.56
N GLU A 236 -1.37 -4.47 0.35
CA GLU A 236 -1.27 -5.08 -0.97
C GLU A 236 -2.65 -5.22 -1.62
N LEU A 237 -3.65 -5.68 -0.87
CA LEU A 237 -5.02 -5.76 -1.35
C LEU A 237 -5.55 -4.38 -1.77
N LEU A 238 -5.25 -3.35 -0.98
CA LEU A 238 -5.63 -1.97 -1.30
C LEU A 238 -4.91 -1.47 -2.56
N ASN A 239 -3.59 -1.67 -2.66
CA ASN A 239 -2.80 -1.27 -3.83
C ASN A 239 -3.34 -1.95 -5.10
N PHE A 240 -3.67 -3.24 -5.00
CA PHE A 240 -4.30 -4.00 -6.08
C PHE A 240 -5.68 -3.41 -6.44
N ALA A 241 -6.57 -3.26 -5.46
CA ALA A 241 -7.93 -2.79 -5.66
C ALA A 241 -7.97 -1.38 -6.27
N VAL A 242 -7.12 -0.46 -5.79
CA VAL A 242 -7.01 0.89 -6.33
C VAL A 242 -6.47 0.85 -7.77
N THR A 243 -5.41 0.10 -8.02
CA THR A 243 -4.78 0.03 -9.34
C THR A 243 -5.75 -0.51 -10.40
N TYR A 244 -6.29 -1.70 -10.19
CA TYR A 244 -7.16 -2.35 -11.17
C TYR A 244 -8.59 -1.77 -11.16
N GLY A 245 -9.06 -1.27 -10.02
CA GLY A 245 -10.34 -0.58 -9.92
C GLY A 245 -10.37 0.70 -10.77
N LEU A 246 -9.34 1.53 -10.67
CA LEU A 246 -9.20 2.75 -11.49
C LEU A 246 -9.14 2.41 -12.98
N THR A 247 -8.32 1.42 -13.37
CA THR A 247 -8.22 0.96 -14.76
C THR A 247 -9.58 0.47 -15.29
N ALA A 248 -10.29 -0.37 -14.52
CA ALA A 248 -11.58 -0.92 -14.92
C ALA A 248 -12.65 0.18 -15.05
N ILE A 249 -12.74 1.09 -14.09
CA ILE A 249 -13.66 2.24 -14.13
C ILE A 249 -13.37 3.10 -15.36
N GLY A 250 -12.11 3.44 -15.60
CA GLY A 250 -11.69 4.25 -16.74
C GLY A 250 -12.08 3.61 -18.08
N LEU A 251 -11.78 2.31 -18.27
CA LEU A 251 -12.16 1.57 -19.47
C LEU A 251 -13.68 1.52 -19.67
N CYS A 252 -14.44 1.25 -18.62
CA CYS A 252 -15.90 1.20 -18.67
C CYS A 252 -16.51 2.55 -19.08
N LEU A 253 -15.97 3.67 -18.56
CA LEU A 253 -16.42 5.02 -18.91
C LEU A 253 -16.05 5.40 -20.36
N ILE A 254 -14.86 5.04 -20.84
CA ILE A 254 -14.45 5.31 -22.23
C ILE A 254 -15.33 4.53 -23.20
N LEU A 255 -15.42 3.21 -23.02
CA LEU A 255 -16.21 2.32 -23.87
C LEU A 255 -17.72 2.57 -23.74
N GLY A 256 -18.14 3.20 -22.64
CA GLY A 256 -19.54 3.36 -22.28
C GLY A 256 -20.21 2.00 -22.01
N LEU A 257 -19.47 1.06 -21.40
CA LEU A 257 -19.93 -0.26 -20.98
C LEU A 257 -20.12 -0.25 -19.46
N PHE A 258 -21.31 -0.59 -18.99
CA PHE A 258 -21.75 -0.44 -17.60
C PHE A 258 -21.47 0.97 -17.04
N ALA A 259 -21.62 2.00 -17.86
CA ALA A 259 -21.14 3.36 -17.56
C ALA A 259 -21.74 3.91 -16.26
N ARG A 260 -22.99 3.55 -15.95
CA ARG A 260 -23.65 3.93 -14.69
C ARG A 260 -23.02 3.26 -13.48
N LEU A 261 -22.75 1.97 -13.55
CA LEU A 261 -22.13 1.23 -12.44
C LEU A 261 -20.67 1.67 -12.26
N ALA A 262 -19.95 1.87 -13.36
CA ALA A 262 -18.58 2.41 -13.34
C ALA A 262 -18.54 3.82 -12.73
N ALA A 263 -19.48 4.70 -13.10
CA ALA A 263 -19.59 6.03 -12.52
C ALA A 263 -19.98 6.01 -11.03
N LEU A 264 -20.88 5.11 -10.61
CA LEU A 264 -21.19 4.92 -9.18
C LEU A 264 -20.00 4.39 -8.39
N GLY A 265 -19.28 3.40 -8.93
CA GLY A 265 -18.06 2.86 -8.32
C GLY A 265 -16.96 3.92 -8.21
N GLY A 266 -16.76 4.70 -9.28
CA GLY A 266 -15.85 5.85 -9.28
C GLY A 266 -16.26 6.90 -8.25
N ALA A 267 -17.55 7.26 -8.19
CA ALA A 267 -18.04 8.23 -7.20
C ALA A 267 -17.85 7.73 -5.76
N ALA A 268 -18.08 6.43 -5.49
CA ALA A 268 -17.83 5.84 -4.19
C ALA A 268 -16.33 5.83 -3.83
N PHE A 269 -15.46 5.52 -4.78
CA PHE A 269 -14.01 5.64 -4.61
C PHE A 269 -13.59 7.09 -4.33
N MET A 270 -14.11 8.06 -5.09
CA MET A 270 -13.79 9.46 -4.85
C MET A 270 -14.35 9.98 -3.53
N ALA A 271 -15.50 9.48 -3.07
CA ALA A 271 -15.99 9.77 -1.73
C ALA A 271 -14.99 9.30 -0.66
N PHE A 272 -14.38 8.13 -0.85
CA PHE A 272 -13.31 7.63 0.04
C PHE A 272 -12.06 8.52 0.00
N VAL A 273 -11.63 8.97 -1.19
CA VAL A 273 -10.52 9.92 -1.36
C VAL A 273 -10.80 11.25 -0.65
N VAL A 274 -11.99 11.83 -0.87
CA VAL A 274 -12.44 13.08 -0.22
C VAL A 274 -12.50 12.92 1.30
N MET A 275 -12.97 11.78 1.81
CA MET A 275 -12.99 11.50 3.24
C MET A 275 -11.58 11.33 3.84
N THR A 276 -10.61 10.87 3.05
CA THR A 276 -9.21 10.75 3.50
C THR A 276 -8.57 12.13 3.63
N GLN A 277 -8.84 13.03 2.69
CA GLN A 277 -8.22 14.36 2.60
C GLN A 277 -9.27 15.49 2.45
N PRO A 278 -10.12 15.72 3.46
CA PRO A 278 -11.11 16.79 3.40
C PRO A 278 -10.44 18.17 3.40
N ALA A 279 -10.85 19.04 2.46
CA ALA A 279 -10.34 20.41 2.31
C ALA A 279 -10.94 21.40 3.33
N TRP A 280 -11.25 20.94 4.55
CA TRP A 280 -11.84 21.80 5.58
C TRP A 280 -10.79 22.71 6.24
N PRO A 281 -11.12 23.97 6.53
CA PRO A 281 -10.20 24.87 7.21
C PRO A 281 -9.83 24.35 8.60
N GLY A 282 -8.56 24.47 8.96
CA GLY A 282 -8.06 24.09 10.30
C GLY A 282 -7.80 22.59 10.50
N LEU A 283 -7.83 21.79 9.43
CA LEU A 283 -7.33 20.41 9.44
C LEU A 283 -5.85 20.33 9.04
N TYR A 284 -5.12 19.45 9.70
CA TYR A 284 -3.71 19.17 9.43
C TYR A 284 -3.57 17.72 8.92
N PRO A 285 -2.74 17.48 7.88
CA PRO A 285 -1.88 18.45 7.18
C PRO A 285 -2.65 19.46 6.31
N PRO A 286 -2.12 20.68 6.11
CA PRO A 286 -2.65 21.60 5.11
C PRO A 286 -2.46 21.03 3.70
N ASP A 287 -3.30 21.46 2.75
CA ASP A 287 -3.17 21.03 1.37
C ASP A 287 -1.82 21.50 0.78
N PRO A 288 -1.15 20.67 -0.04
CA PRO A 288 0.11 21.06 -0.62
C PRO A 288 -0.09 22.25 -1.58
N PRO A 289 0.86 23.21 -1.65
CA PRO A 289 0.70 24.41 -2.49
C PRO A 289 0.41 24.13 -3.96
N VAL A 290 0.88 22.98 -4.47
CA VAL A 290 0.68 22.55 -5.87
C VAL A 290 -0.78 22.23 -6.20
N VAL A 291 -1.62 21.90 -5.21
CA VAL A 291 -3.03 21.53 -5.41
C VAL A 291 -3.94 22.78 -5.38
N GLY A 292 -3.41 23.94 -4.99
CA GLY A 292 -4.16 25.19 -4.81
C GLY A 292 -4.76 25.33 -3.40
N HIS A 293 -5.57 26.37 -3.19
CA HIS A 293 -6.19 26.67 -1.90
C HIS A 293 -7.68 26.33 -1.97
N ALA A 294 -8.04 25.10 -1.64
CA ALA A 294 -9.42 24.67 -1.53
C ALA A 294 -9.96 25.04 -0.13
N LEU A 295 -11.07 25.79 -0.06
CA LEU A 295 -11.68 26.16 1.23
C LEU A 295 -12.67 25.09 1.73
N LEU A 296 -13.26 24.30 0.81
CA LEU A 296 -14.24 23.24 1.08
C LEU A 296 -14.34 22.25 -0.09
N VAL A 297 -14.21 22.76 -1.32
CA VAL A 297 -14.36 22.00 -2.56
C VAL A 297 -12.98 21.89 -3.21
N ASN A 298 -12.40 20.69 -3.17
CA ASN A 298 -11.18 20.35 -3.89
C ASN A 298 -11.51 19.69 -5.24
N LYS A 299 -10.47 19.43 -6.04
CA LYS A 299 -10.61 18.75 -7.33
C LYS A 299 -11.30 17.38 -7.19
N ASP A 300 -11.00 16.65 -6.11
CA ASP A 300 -11.50 15.29 -5.89
C ASP A 300 -13.02 15.30 -5.61
N PHE A 301 -13.50 16.33 -4.92
CA PHE A 301 -14.94 16.56 -4.70
C PHE A 301 -15.66 16.94 -6.00
N VAL A 302 -15.07 17.81 -6.82
CA VAL A 302 -15.65 18.16 -8.13
C VAL A 302 -15.74 16.93 -9.04
N GLU A 303 -14.70 16.10 -9.04
CA GLU A 303 -14.68 14.84 -9.80
C GLU A 303 -15.74 13.85 -9.30
N MET A 304 -15.91 13.70 -7.98
CA MET A 304 -17.00 12.92 -7.40
C MET A 304 -18.38 13.38 -7.89
N LEU A 305 -18.64 14.70 -7.88
CA LEU A 305 -19.90 15.26 -8.38
C LEU A 305 -20.08 15.02 -9.88
N ALA A 306 -19.01 15.15 -10.67
CA ALA A 306 -19.05 14.88 -12.10
C ALA A 306 -19.40 13.40 -12.38
N LEU A 307 -18.84 12.46 -11.61
CA LEU A 307 -19.19 11.04 -11.68
C LEU A 307 -20.63 10.78 -11.26
N MET A 308 -21.15 11.47 -10.23
CA MET A 308 -22.57 11.37 -9.87
C MET A 308 -23.50 11.88 -10.97
N VAL A 309 -23.12 12.94 -11.70
CA VAL A 309 -23.84 13.41 -12.89
C VAL A 309 -23.81 12.33 -13.99
N ILE A 310 -22.66 11.71 -14.25
CA ILE A 310 -22.59 10.60 -15.22
C ILE A 310 -23.39 9.37 -14.77
N ALA A 311 -23.43 9.06 -13.47
CA ALA A 311 -24.18 7.93 -12.93
C ALA A 311 -25.69 8.11 -13.07
N THR A 312 -26.18 9.34 -12.85
CA THR A 312 -27.60 9.68 -12.94
C THR A 312 -28.06 9.91 -14.39
N THR A 313 -27.16 10.37 -15.26
CA THR A 313 -27.43 10.53 -16.69
C THR A 313 -27.25 9.21 -17.43
N ALA A 314 -28.09 8.91 -18.41
CA ALA A 314 -27.96 7.69 -19.21
C ALA A 314 -26.86 7.82 -20.29
N SER A 315 -25.74 8.48 -19.98
CA SER A 315 -24.72 8.86 -20.96
C SER A 315 -24.06 7.66 -21.64
N GLY A 316 -24.04 6.48 -21.01
CA GLY A 316 -23.60 5.23 -21.65
C GLY A 316 -24.44 4.83 -22.87
N ARG A 317 -25.72 5.23 -22.93
CA ARG A 317 -26.60 4.98 -24.09
C ARG A 317 -26.34 5.93 -25.25
N TRP A 318 -25.55 6.98 -25.02
CA TRP A 318 -25.17 7.97 -26.02
C TRP A 318 -23.72 7.71 -26.40
N ALA A 319 -23.48 7.23 -27.63
CA ALA A 319 -22.14 6.86 -28.11
C ALA A 319 -21.38 5.93 -27.15
N GLY A 320 -22.02 4.85 -26.68
CA GLY A 320 -21.42 3.86 -25.78
C GLY A 320 -22.03 2.46 -25.98
N LEU A 321 -21.31 1.44 -25.53
CA LEU A 321 -21.70 0.04 -25.70
C LEU A 321 -22.96 -0.37 -24.92
N ASP A 322 -23.34 0.38 -23.88
CA ASP A 322 -24.59 0.19 -23.13
C ASP A 322 -25.83 0.25 -24.04
N PHE A 323 -25.76 0.94 -25.18
CA PHE A 323 -26.82 0.93 -26.18
C PHE A 323 -27.10 -0.49 -26.70
N PHE A 324 -26.05 -1.25 -27.04
CA PHE A 324 -26.18 -2.61 -27.57
C PHE A 324 -26.65 -3.58 -26.50
N VAL A 325 -26.12 -3.48 -25.27
CA VAL A 325 -26.53 -4.32 -24.13
C VAL A 325 -28.01 -4.12 -23.83
N HIS A 326 -28.50 -2.88 -23.80
CA HIS A 326 -29.92 -2.61 -23.60
C HIS A 326 -30.81 -3.11 -24.76
N ARG A 327 -30.32 -3.04 -26.00
CA ARG A 327 -31.05 -3.56 -27.17
C ARG A 327 -31.14 -5.09 -27.15
N LEU A 328 -30.05 -5.76 -26.77
CA LEU A 328 -29.99 -7.21 -26.66
C LEU A 328 -30.90 -7.72 -25.53
N TRP A 329 -30.86 -7.07 -24.36
CA TRP A 329 -31.72 -7.42 -23.21
C TRP A 329 -33.22 -7.21 -23.54
N ARG A 330 -33.58 -6.09 -24.20
CA ARG A 330 -34.97 -5.85 -24.63
C ARG A 330 -35.43 -6.82 -25.73
N GLY A 331 -34.53 -7.37 -26.54
CA GLY A 331 -34.83 -8.43 -27.50
C GLY A 331 -35.17 -9.76 -26.83
N CYS A 332 -34.43 -10.14 -25.77
CA CYS A 332 -34.67 -11.37 -25.02
C CYS A 332 -35.95 -11.36 -24.16
N CYS A 333 -36.35 -10.21 -23.62
CA CYS A 333 -37.46 -10.11 -22.66
C CYS A 333 -38.78 -9.57 -23.26
N ARG A 334 -38.90 -9.47 -24.60
CA ARG A 334 -40.13 -9.02 -25.23
C ARG A 334 -41.15 -10.17 -25.22
N LYS A 335 -42.16 -10.11 -24.34
CA LYS A 335 -43.31 -11.02 -24.38
C LYS A 335 -43.96 -10.93 -25.78
N PRO A 336 -44.30 -12.06 -26.44
CA PRO A 336 -45.01 -12.01 -27.71
C PRO A 336 -46.33 -11.25 -27.54
N ALA A 337 -46.67 -10.40 -28.51
CA ALA A 337 -47.92 -9.65 -28.50
C ALA A 337 -49.11 -10.61 -28.47
N PRO A 338 -50.18 -10.34 -27.70
CA PRO A 338 -51.39 -11.15 -27.75
C PRO A 338 -51.97 -11.13 -29.18
N PRO A 339 -52.49 -12.27 -29.69
CA PRO A 339 -53.04 -12.34 -31.04
C PRO A 339 -54.20 -11.36 -31.18
N ALA A 340 -54.26 -10.68 -32.33
CA ALA A 340 -55.32 -9.73 -32.65
C ALA A 340 -56.70 -10.40 -32.58
N PRO A 341 -57.75 -9.71 -32.07
CA PRO A 341 -59.09 -10.27 -32.05
C PRO A 341 -59.54 -10.57 -33.48
N LYS A 342 -60.06 -11.78 -33.69
CA LYS A 342 -60.75 -12.14 -34.92
C LYS A 342 -62.02 -11.29 -34.99
N ASN A 343 -62.14 -10.44 -36.01
CA ASN A 343 -63.38 -9.73 -36.28
C ASN A 343 -64.50 -10.74 -36.55
N PRO A 344 -65.73 -10.46 -36.07
CA PRO A 344 -66.85 -11.40 -36.07
C PRO A 344 -67.32 -11.81 -37.46
#